data_AF-A0A534A9B0-F1
#
_entry.id   AF-A0A534A9B0-F1
#
_cell.length_a   1.000
_cell.length_b   1.000
_cell.length_c   1.000
_cell.angle_alpha   90.00
_cell.angle_beta   90.00
_cell.angle_gamma   90.00
#
_symmetry.space_group_name_H-M   'P 1'
#
loop_
_entity.id
_entity.type
_entity.pdbx_description
1 polymer ?
#
loop_
_entity_poly.entity_id
_entity_poly.type
_entity_poly.pdbx_seq_one_letter_code
_entity_poly.pdbx_strand_id
1 'polypeptide(L)'
;MKLHHVLVLALVAALPSLALAAGKGPANNKDRSEKAVPVAAAGTTSLACYFQKGTDTTWYWGLTSDSAWYQLPGNWQKTPYTKLEKFFSTASQTDITSACSNSSTYYGLVGYTFMAAFAAQSATGSNYPIVIGGNTELWPQY
;
A
#
# COMPACT_ATOMS: atom_id res chain seq x y z
N MET A 1 51.88 29.19 -21.60
CA MET A 1 50.65 28.45 -21.96
C MET A 1 50.29 27.61 -20.73
N LYS A 2 49.55 28.03 -19.69
CA LYS A 2 48.21 28.62 -19.51
C LYS A 2 47.06 27.77 -20.04
N LEU A 3 46.24 27.28 -19.08
CA LEU A 3 44.85 26.76 -19.16
C LEU A 3 44.72 25.35 -19.77
N HIS A 4 43.90 24.38 -19.29
CA HIS A 4 42.86 24.27 -18.26
C HIS A 4 42.44 22.78 -18.13
N HIS A 5 41.56 22.50 -17.16
CA HIS A 5 40.55 21.42 -17.09
C HIS A 5 40.86 20.22 -16.19
N VAL A 6 40.67 20.45 -14.88
CA VAL A 6 40.27 19.38 -13.95
C VAL A 6 38.74 19.33 -13.97
N LEU A 7 38.19 18.32 -14.64
CA LEU A 7 36.76 18.04 -14.67
C LEU A 7 36.42 17.15 -13.46
N VAL A 8 35.85 17.76 -12.42
CA VAL A 8 35.26 17.03 -11.28
C VAL A 8 33.85 16.64 -11.71
N LEU A 9 33.62 15.36 -12.02
CA LEU A 9 32.29 14.84 -12.31
C LEU A 9 31.60 14.37 -11.03
N ALA A 10 30.37 14.87 -10.88
CA ALA A 10 29.46 14.76 -9.76
C ALA A 10 29.24 13.34 -9.21
N LEU A 11 29.19 13.25 -7.88
CA LEU A 11 28.68 12.11 -7.13
C LEU A 11 27.15 12.06 -7.32
N VAL A 12 26.66 11.18 -8.19
CA VAL A 12 25.22 10.88 -8.30
C VAL A 12 24.85 10.03 -7.09
N ALA A 13 24.22 10.66 -6.10
CA ALA A 13 23.53 9.96 -5.03
C ALA A 13 22.34 9.21 -5.66
N ALA A 14 22.54 7.91 -5.92
CA ALA A 14 21.46 7.01 -6.27
C ALA A 14 20.54 6.87 -5.05
N LEU A 15 19.48 7.67 -5.02
CA LEU A 15 18.31 7.36 -4.19
C LEU A 15 17.80 6.00 -4.70
N PRO A 16 17.72 4.96 -3.85
CA PRO A 16 17.00 3.76 -4.25
C PRO A 16 15.56 4.19 -4.45
N SER A 17 15.12 4.24 -5.70
CA SER A 17 13.71 4.11 -6.04
C SER A 17 13.22 2.88 -5.27
N LEU A 18 12.49 3.13 -4.18
CA LEU A 18 11.74 2.13 -3.45
C LEU A 18 10.69 1.60 -4.42
N ALA A 19 11.12 0.71 -5.31
CA ALA A 19 10.25 -0.13 -6.07
C ALA A 19 9.51 -0.97 -5.02
N LEU A 20 8.24 -0.63 -4.80
CA LEU A 20 7.30 -1.44 -4.05
C LEU A 20 7.47 -2.88 -4.51
N ALA A 21 7.88 -3.75 -3.59
CA ALA A 21 7.97 -5.17 -3.88
C ALA A 21 6.58 -5.63 -4.32
N ALA A 22 6.43 -6.15 -5.53
CA ALA A 22 5.16 -6.68 -6.01
C ALA A 22 5.12 -8.20 -5.79
N GLY A 23 4.04 -8.71 -5.20
CA GLY A 23 3.79 -10.15 -5.12
C GLY A 23 2.99 -10.64 -6.33
N LYS A 24 3.04 -11.94 -6.66
CA LYS A 24 2.17 -12.53 -7.70
C LYS A 24 0.70 -12.22 -7.38
N GLY A 25 0.08 -11.41 -8.23
CA GLY A 25 -1.30 -10.94 -8.09
C GLY A 25 -2.37 -12.03 -8.28
N PRO A 26 -3.65 -11.63 -8.32
CA PRO A 26 -4.78 -12.50 -8.66
C PRO A 26 -4.65 -13.03 -10.09
N ALA A 27 -5.11 -14.26 -10.33
CA ALA A 27 -4.98 -14.88 -11.64
C ALA A 27 -5.92 -14.27 -12.69
N ASN A 28 -7.09 -13.76 -12.28
CA ASN A 28 -7.99 -12.96 -13.11
C ASN A 28 -9.03 -12.21 -12.25
N ASN A 29 -9.78 -11.30 -12.86
CA ASN A 29 -10.78 -10.45 -12.18
C ASN A 29 -12.04 -11.18 -11.66
N LYS A 30 -12.24 -12.45 -12.01
CA LYS A 30 -13.31 -13.29 -11.44
C LYS A 30 -12.88 -13.98 -10.16
N ASP A 31 -11.57 -14.05 -9.90
CA ASP A 31 -11.04 -14.56 -8.64
C ASP A 31 -11.18 -13.47 -7.58
N ARG A 32 -12.04 -13.74 -6.59
CA ARG A 32 -12.24 -12.87 -5.43
C ARG A 32 -10.97 -12.83 -4.58
N SER A 33 -10.18 -11.79 -4.81
CA SER A 33 -8.88 -11.57 -4.17
C SER A 33 -8.87 -11.67 -2.66
N GLU A 34 -9.95 -11.25 -2.02
CA GLU A 34 -10.12 -11.29 -0.58
C GLU A 34 -9.90 -12.69 0.00
N LYS A 35 -10.07 -13.75 -0.80
CA LYS A 35 -9.83 -15.13 -0.36
C LYS A 35 -8.36 -15.54 -0.42
N ALA A 36 -7.57 -14.90 -1.28
CA ALA A 36 -6.14 -15.17 -1.43
C ALA A 36 -5.37 -14.14 -0.60
N VAL A 37 -4.78 -14.57 0.52
CA VAL A 37 -3.94 -13.68 1.33
C VAL A 37 -2.60 -13.46 0.59
N PRO A 38 -2.23 -12.22 0.21
CA PRO A 38 -0.94 -11.97 -0.41
C PRO A 38 0.18 -12.34 0.56
N VAL A 39 1.15 -13.10 0.08
CA VAL A 39 2.37 -13.35 0.85
C VAL A 39 3.16 -12.05 0.89
N ALA A 40 3.30 -11.48 2.09
CA ALA A 40 4.07 -10.27 2.27
C ALA A 40 5.57 -10.56 2.35
N ALA A 41 6.37 -9.74 1.68
CA ALA A 41 7.82 -9.77 1.81
C ALA A 41 8.24 -9.22 3.18
N ALA A 42 9.45 -9.54 3.62
CA ALA A 42 10.01 -8.96 4.84
C ALA A 42 10.01 -7.41 4.76
N GLY A 43 9.58 -6.74 5.84
CA GLY A 43 9.44 -5.28 5.86
C GLY A 43 8.24 -4.73 5.08
N THR A 44 7.28 -5.59 4.73
CA THR A 44 6.04 -5.19 4.07
C THR A 44 4.82 -5.87 4.69
N THR A 45 3.63 -5.42 4.31
CA THR A 45 2.36 -6.09 4.63
C THR A 45 1.36 -5.93 3.48
N SER A 46 0.24 -6.64 3.53
CA SER A 46 -0.82 -6.48 2.53
C SER A 46 -1.61 -5.20 2.80
N LEU A 47 -2.16 -4.61 1.75
CA LEU A 47 -3.04 -3.45 1.82
C LEU A 47 -4.49 -3.88 1.56
N ALA A 48 -5.39 -3.73 2.52
CA ALA A 48 -6.82 -3.94 2.32
C ALA A 48 -7.49 -2.60 1.98
N CYS A 49 -8.22 -2.56 0.87
CA CYS A 49 -8.93 -1.38 0.37
C CYS A 49 -10.44 -1.59 0.49
N TYR A 50 -11.11 -0.74 1.25
CA TYR A 50 -12.56 -0.79 1.47
C TYR A 50 -13.27 0.21 0.58
N PHE A 51 -14.41 -0.22 0.06
CA PHE A 51 -15.25 0.54 -0.85
C PHE A 51 -16.72 0.45 -0.46
N GLN A 52 -17.50 1.49 -0.75
CA GLN A 52 -18.92 1.54 -0.44
C GLN A 52 -19.78 2.03 -1.60
N LYS A 53 -20.98 1.47 -1.69
CA LYS A 53 -22.05 1.89 -2.60
C LYS A 53 -23.37 1.88 -1.85
N GLY A 54 -23.87 3.05 -1.47
CA GLY A 54 -25.02 3.14 -0.58
C GLY A 54 -24.71 2.51 0.78
N THR A 55 -25.46 1.48 1.18
CA THR A 55 -25.22 0.71 2.41
C THR A 55 -24.29 -0.48 2.21
N ASP A 56 -23.93 -0.81 0.97
CA ASP A 56 -23.13 -1.99 0.65
C ASP A 56 -21.64 -1.67 0.79
N THR A 57 -20.96 -2.39 1.69
CA THR A 57 -19.51 -2.30 1.88
C THR A 57 -18.83 -3.56 1.36
N THR A 58 -17.75 -3.38 0.62
CA THR A 58 -16.89 -4.46 0.13
C THR A 58 -15.43 -4.09 0.30
N TRP A 59 -14.53 -5.06 0.17
CA TRP A 59 -13.10 -4.80 0.23
C TRP A 59 -12.33 -5.76 -0.67
N TYR A 60 -11.19 -5.30 -1.16
CA TYR A 60 -10.27 -6.05 -2.00
C TYR A 60 -8.83 -5.70 -1.62
N TRP A 61 -7.86 -6.55 -1.96
CA TRP A 61 -6.46 -6.20 -1.76
C TRP A 61 -6.02 -5.09 -2.73
N GLY A 62 -5.14 -4.21 -2.28
CA GLY A 62 -4.50 -3.19 -3.08
C GLY A 62 -3.65 -3.80 -4.20
N LEU A 63 -3.66 -3.15 -5.36
CA LEU A 63 -2.96 -3.63 -6.55
C LEU A 63 -1.97 -2.60 -7.08
N THR A 64 -0.87 -3.07 -7.66
CA THR A 64 -0.03 -2.24 -8.52
C THR A 64 -0.76 -1.96 -9.85
N SER A 65 -0.21 -1.07 -10.68
CA SER A 65 -0.75 -0.80 -12.03
C SER A 65 -0.79 -2.04 -12.91
N ASP A 66 0.13 -2.97 -12.69
CA ASP A 66 0.26 -4.22 -13.45
C ASP A 66 -0.63 -5.34 -12.88
N SER A 67 -1.57 -4.99 -12.00
CA SER A 67 -2.48 -5.93 -11.32
C SER A 67 -1.77 -6.93 -10.41
N ALA A 68 -0.53 -6.67 -10.00
CA ALA A 68 0.15 -7.45 -8.98
C ALA A 68 -0.30 -7.02 -7.57
N TRP A 69 -0.13 -7.87 -6.55
CA TRP A 69 -0.45 -7.45 -5.18
C TRP A 69 0.48 -6.33 -4.74
N TYR A 70 -0.12 -5.24 -4.26
CA TYR A 70 0.62 -4.15 -3.64
C TYR A 70 1.12 -4.58 -2.27
N GLN A 71 2.44 -4.50 -2.05
CA GLN A 71 3.04 -4.71 -0.73
C GLN A 71 3.31 -3.36 -0.09
N LEU A 72 2.62 -3.08 1.02
CA LEU A 72 2.75 -1.85 1.77
C LEU A 72 4.06 -1.88 2.58
N PRO A 73 5.06 -1.04 2.26
CA PRO A 73 6.34 -1.02 2.96
C PRO A 73 6.22 -0.36 4.33
N GLY A 74 6.93 -0.90 5.33
CA GLY A 74 6.93 -0.35 6.68
C GLY A 74 7.22 -1.39 7.76
N ASN A 75 6.78 -1.09 8.98
CA ASN A 75 7.00 -1.96 10.13
C ASN A 75 5.83 -1.95 11.11
N TRP A 76 5.57 -3.10 11.72
CA TRP A 76 4.60 -3.27 12.79
C TRP A 76 5.12 -2.64 14.09
N GLN A 77 4.28 -1.89 14.79
CA GLN A 77 4.55 -1.41 16.14
C GLN A 77 3.30 -1.49 17.01
N LYS A 78 3.49 -1.82 18.28
CA LYS A 78 2.45 -1.66 19.30
C LYS A 78 2.61 -0.32 19.98
N THR A 79 1.54 0.46 20.03
CA THR A 79 1.56 1.75 20.72
C THR A 79 1.86 1.56 22.22
N PRO A 80 2.73 2.39 22.82
CA PRO A 80 3.16 2.19 24.20
C PRO A 80 2.01 2.19 25.22
N TYR A 81 1.00 3.04 25.01
CA TYR A 81 -0.09 3.25 25.98
C TYR A 81 -1.32 2.40 25.67
N THR A 82 -1.81 2.41 24.43
CA THR A 82 -3.05 1.69 24.07
C THR A 82 -2.82 0.23 23.71
N LYS A 83 -1.57 -0.20 23.53
CA LYS A 83 -1.17 -1.56 23.10
C LYS A 83 -1.79 -1.99 21.77
N LEU A 84 -2.32 -1.04 21.01
CA LEU A 84 -2.88 -1.27 19.68
C LEU A 84 -1.73 -1.49 18.71
N GLU A 85 -1.85 -2.53 17.90
CA GLU A 85 -0.94 -2.80 16.81
C GLU A 85 -1.29 -1.91 15.62
N LYS A 86 -0.28 -1.23 15.08
CA LYS A 86 -0.38 -0.35 13.92
C LYS A 86 0.76 -0.65 12.96
N PHE A 87 0.55 -0.35 11.70
CA PHE A 87 1.58 -0.44 10.69
C PHE A 87 2.11 0.95 10.35
N PHE A 88 3.38 1.20 10.67
CA PHE A 88 4.06 2.45 10.36
C PHE A 88 4.64 2.32 8.96
N SER A 89 3.97 2.91 7.98
CA SER A 89 4.33 2.81 6.59
C SER A 89 5.24 3.94 6.16
N THR A 90 6.17 3.61 5.26
CA THR A 90 7.00 4.58 4.53
C THR A 90 6.35 5.01 3.21
N ALA A 91 5.23 4.39 2.81
CA ALA A 91 4.50 4.78 1.61
C ALA A 91 3.79 6.13 1.79
N SER A 92 3.63 6.86 0.70
CA SER A 92 2.82 8.08 0.69
C SER A 92 1.33 7.75 0.69
N GLN A 93 0.49 8.70 1.11
CA GLN A 93 -0.97 8.56 0.97
C GLN A 93 -1.38 8.40 -0.50
N THR A 94 -0.66 9.04 -1.42
CA THR A 94 -0.89 8.92 -2.86
C THR A 94 -0.64 7.50 -3.36
N ASP A 95 0.43 6.83 -2.91
CA ASP A 95 0.71 5.44 -3.31
C ASP A 95 -0.37 4.48 -2.81
N ILE A 96 -0.79 4.65 -1.55
CA ILE A 96 -1.84 3.85 -0.93
C ILE A 96 -3.18 4.02 -1.66
N THR A 97 -3.58 5.27 -1.91
CA THR A 97 -4.84 5.56 -2.62
C THR A 97 -4.80 5.12 -4.07
N SER A 98 -3.66 5.25 -4.75
CA SER A 98 -3.45 4.73 -6.11
C SER A 98 -3.58 3.22 -6.16
N ALA A 99 -3.01 2.50 -5.19
CA ALA A 99 -3.13 1.05 -5.11
C ALA A 99 -4.59 0.58 -4.92
N CYS A 100 -5.36 1.32 -4.11
CA CYS A 100 -6.80 1.08 -3.96
C CYS A 100 -7.60 1.45 -5.21
N SER A 101 -7.23 2.51 -5.92
CA SER A 101 -7.83 2.87 -7.21
C SER A 101 -7.62 1.79 -8.27
N ASN A 102 -6.40 1.22 -8.34
CA ASN A 102 -6.09 0.11 -9.23
C ASN A 102 -6.95 -1.12 -8.91
N SER A 103 -7.12 -1.43 -7.63
CA SER A 103 -7.98 -2.52 -7.16
C SER A 103 -9.44 -2.31 -7.59
N SER A 104 -9.99 -1.11 -7.35
CA SER A 104 -11.35 -0.75 -7.77
C SER A 104 -11.56 -0.92 -9.27
N THR A 105 -10.58 -0.48 -10.07
CA THR A 105 -10.61 -0.61 -11.54
C THR A 105 -10.55 -2.07 -11.98
N TYR A 106 -9.64 -2.85 -11.40
CA TYR A 106 -9.44 -4.25 -11.76
C TYR A 106 -10.68 -5.13 -11.48
N TYR A 107 -11.34 -4.93 -10.32
CA TYR A 107 -12.54 -5.67 -9.95
C TYR A 107 -13.85 -5.05 -10.48
N GLY A 108 -13.78 -3.95 -11.25
CA GLY A 108 -14.93 -3.34 -11.88
C GLY A 108 -15.96 -2.79 -10.89
N LEU A 109 -15.51 -2.12 -9.82
CA LEU A 109 -16.37 -1.60 -8.75
C LEU A 109 -17.17 -0.34 -9.15
N VAL A 110 -18.01 -0.47 -10.18
CA VAL A 110 -18.78 0.65 -10.74
C VAL A 110 -19.80 1.20 -9.74
N GLY A 111 -19.65 2.49 -9.42
CA GLY A 111 -20.49 3.21 -8.48
C GLY A 111 -20.11 3.01 -7.02
N TYR A 112 -18.99 2.34 -6.73
CA TYR A 112 -18.40 2.32 -5.40
C TYR A 112 -17.44 3.49 -5.21
N THR A 113 -17.38 4.03 -4.00
CA THR A 113 -16.40 5.03 -3.57
C THR A 113 -15.36 4.39 -2.65
N PHE A 114 -14.11 4.88 -2.72
CA PHE A 114 -13.08 4.50 -1.76
C PHE A 114 -13.42 5.05 -0.37
N MET A 115 -13.39 4.19 0.65
CA MET A 115 -13.66 4.56 2.04
C MET A 115 -12.40 4.57 2.90
N ALA A 116 -11.67 3.46 2.87
CA ALA A 116 -10.65 3.14 3.85
C ALA A 116 -9.51 2.32 3.24
N ALA A 117 -8.33 2.45 3.82
CA ALA A 117 -7.26 1.50 3.61
C ALA A 117 -6.71 1.04 4.97
N PHE A 118 -6.36 -0.25 5.06
CA PHE A 118 -5.78 -0.85 6.25
C PHE A 118 -4.56 -1.69 5.88
N ALA A 119 -3.58 -1.72 6.78
CA ALA A 119 -2.58 -2.76 6.76
C ALA A 119 -3.24 -4.06 7.20
N ALA A 120 -2.89 -5.17 6.57
CA ALA A 120 -3.52 -6.43 6.86
C ALA A 120 -2.60 -7.64 6.67
N GLN A 121 -2.69 -8.55 7.64
CA GLN A 121 -1.91 -9.79 7.70
C GLN A 121 -2.70 -11.01 7.21
N SER A 122 -4.04 -10.91 7.15
CA SER A 122 -4.92 -12.00 6.75
C SER A 122 -6.23 -11.47 6.15
N ALA A 123 -6.94 -12.36 5.44
CA ALA A 123 -8.24 -12.07 4.85
C ALA A 123 -9.38 -11.84 5.87
N THR A 124 -9.21 -12.28 7.12
CA THR A 124 -10.28 -12.27 8.12
C THR A 124 -9.95 -11.35 9.28
N GLY A 125 -10.51 -10.14 9.26
CA GLY A 125 -10.59 -9.26 10.44
C GLY A 125 -9.27 -8.62 10.89
N SER A 126 -8.19 -8.80 10.13
CA SER A 126 -6.87 -8.24 10.43
C SER A 126 -6.69 -6.82 9.88
N ASN A 127 -7.63 -5.90 10.15
CA ASN A 127 -7.53 -4.51 9.72
C ASN A 127 -6.76 -3.69 10.76
N TYR A 128 -5.55 -3.29 10.42
CA TYR A 128 -4.71 -2.49 11.29
C TYR A 128 -4.57 -1.07 10.74
N PRO A 129 -4.60 -0.05 11.61
CA PRO A 129 -4.38 1.32 11.18
C PRO A 129 -3.01 1.50 10.54
N ILE A 130 -2.97 2.34 9.51
CA ILE A 130 -1.74 2.73 8.82
C ILE A 130 -1.33 4.09 9.36
N VAL A 131 -0.08 4.21 9.82
CA VAL A 131 0.53 5.49 10.18
C VAL A 131 1.56 5.85 9.11
N ILE A 132 1.39 7.00 8.45
CA ILE A 132 2.33 7.55 7.47
C ILE A 132 3.06 8.77 8.05
N GLY A 133 4.23 9.09 7.51
CA GLY A 133 5.02 10.25 7.93
C GLY A 133 5.46 10.22 9.41
N GLY A 134 5.35 9.06 10.07
CA GLY A 134 5.68 8.85 11.48
C GLY A 134 4.62 9.28 12.49
N ASN A 135 3.59 10.04 12.10
CA ASN A 135 2.60 10.59 13.05
C ASN A 135 1.17 10.73 12.51
N THR A 136 0.95 10.51 11.22
CA THR A 136 -0.36 10.72 10.59
C THR A 136 -1.03 9.39 10.37
N GLU A 137 -2.10 9.13 11.11
CA GLU A 137 -2.86 7.90 10.97
C GLU A 137 -3.92 8.07 9.88
N LEU A 138 -3.88 7.20 8.88
CA LEU A 138 -4.88 7.13 7.83
C LEU A 138 -6.10 6.39 8.38
N TRP A 139 -7.13 7.14 8.73
CA TRP A 139 -8.44 6.61 9.13
C TRP A 139 -9.44 6.78 7.99
N PRO A 140 -10.36 5.82 7.76
CA PRO A 140 -11.54 6.07 6.95
C PRO A 140 -12.42 7.17 7.52
N GLN A 141 -13.03 7.94 6.62
CA GLN A 141 -14.12 8.85 6.94
C GLN A 141 -15.33 8.00 7.39
N TYR A 142 -15.90 8.31 8.55
CA TYR A 142 -17.17 7.78 9.02
C TYR A 142 -18.33 8.55 8.40
#